data_AF-A0A934YD90-F1
#
_entry.id   AF-A0A934YD90-F1
#
_cell.length_a   1.000
_cell.length_b   1.000
_cell.length_c   1.000
_cell.angle_alpha   90.00
_cell.angle_beta   90.00
_cell.angle_gamma   90.00
#
_symmetry.space_group_name_H-M   'P 1'
#
loop_
_entity.id
_entity.type
_entity.pdbx_description
1 polymer ?
#
loop_
_entity_poly.entity_id
_entity_poly.type
_entity_poly.pdbx_seq_one_letter_code
_entity_poly.pdbx_strand_id
1 'polypeptide(L)'
;MKRAALAPVLVAGVLLGLVSALASCEREEILLVALPDASPDVPTPSGPRCTTSDSCGDGGFCARVACGDPEGRCERRPTFCGEGAPAPTCGCDGVTYWNDCLRRARGQTGATPGECSLAEALTCDRGRSCPPGNSCARIAGGGPLCPRDVPGVCWAMPPVCAGAAGIDRFVRCEGPGGPPGPPDAGTCVNLCEALRSGEPHTRALACP
;
A
#
# COMPACT_ATOMS: atom_id res chain seq x y z
N MET A 1 -38.32 -69.43 39.59
CA MET A 1 -37.36 -69.96 38.60
C MET A 1 -36.26 -68.92 38.36
N LYS A 2 -35.07 -69.37 37.94
CA LYS A 2 -33.74 -68.74 38.07
C LYS A 2 -33.48 -67.50 37.18
N ARG A 3 -32.73 -66.53 37.73
CA ARG A 3 -31.64 -65.65 37.21
C ARG A 3 -31.80 -64.77 35.93
N ALA A 4 -31.03 -63.66 35.99
CA ALA A 4 -30.50 -62.77 34.92
C ALA A 4 -31.42 -61.60 34.52
N ALA A 5 -30.97 -60.35 34.28
CA ALA A 5 -29.64 -59.74 34.13
C ALA A 5 -29.70 -58.22 34.42
N LEU A 6 -28.52 -57.59 34.49
CA LEU A 6 -28.24 -56.19 34.84
C LEU A 6 -28.78 -55.12 33.86
N ALA A 7 -29.09 -53.96 34.48
CA ALA A 7 -29.28 -52.55 34.08
C ALA A 7 -28.79 -52.06 32.69
N PRO A 8 -29.35 -50.95 32.14
CA PRO A 8 -29.08 -49.56 32.61
C PRO A 8 -30.38 -48.71 32.64
N VAL A 9 -30.50 -47.51 33.21
CA VAL A 9 -29.85 -46.22 32.93
C VAL A 9 -30.23 -45.29 34.09
N LEU A 10 -29.24 -44.65 34.71
CA LEU A 10 -29.44 -43.62 35.75
C LEU A 10 -29.82 -42.29 35.08
N VAL A 11 -30.99 -41.76 35.40
CA VAL A 11 -31.33 -40.34 35.23
C VAL A 11 -31.56 -39.78 36.63
N ALA A 12 -30.53 -39.15 37.18
CA ALA A 12 -30.63 -38.23 38.32
C ALA A 12 -30.27 -36.85 37.76
N GLY A 13 -31.13 -35.83 37.82
CA GLY A 13 -31.89 -35.42 38.99
C GLY A 13 -31.18 -34.21 39.58
N VAL A 14 -31.50 -33.04 39.03
CA VAL A 14 -30.92 -31.70 39.23
C VAL A 14 -30.81 -31.33 40.72
N LEU A 15 -29.63 -30.91 41.17
CA LEU A 15 -29.42 -30.24 42.46
C LEU A 15 -28.53 -29.01 42.28
N LEU A 16 -29.04 -27.90 42.83
CA LEU A 16 -28.56 -26.53 42.76
C LEU A 16 -27.06 -26.38 43.08
N GLY A 17 -26.32 -25.77 42.16
CA GLY A 17 -25.01 -25.17 42.41
C GLY A 17 -24.99 -23.75 41.85
N LEU A 18 -25.21 -22.75 42.70
CA LEU A 18 -24.91 -21.35 42.41
C LEU A 18 -23.39 -21.21 42.30
N VAL A 19 -22.86 -21.34 41.08
CA VAL A 19 -21.46 -21.02 40.79
C VAL A 19 -21.36 -19.51 40.69
N SER A 20 -20.98 -18.87 41.80
CA SER A 20 -20.54 -17.47 41.81
C SER A 20 -19.28 -17.37 40.94
N ALA A 21 -19.45 -16.93 39.71
CA ALA A 21 -18.34 -16.51 38.85
C ALA A 21 -17.70 -15.27 39.48
N LEU A 22 -16.71 -15.50 40.36
CA LEU A 22 -15.74 -14.48 40.71
C LEU A 22 -14.96 -14.20 39.42
N ALA A 23 -15.40 -13.17 38.70
CA ALA A 23 -14.59 -12.53 37.67
C ALA A 23 -13.34 -11.99 38.36
N SER A 24 -12.28 -12.79 38.37
CA SER A 24 -10.95 -12.36 38.80
C SER A 24 -10.43 -11.40 37.73
N CYS A 25 -10.67 -10.11 37.89
CA CYS A 25 -9.88 -9.09 37.21
C CYS A 25 -8.48 -9.12 37.84
N GLU A 26 -7.56 -9.89 37.27
CA GLU A 26 -6.13 -9.62 37.50
C GLU A 26 -5.85 -8.25 36.87
N ARG A 27 -5.61 -7.28 37.75
CA ARG A 27 -5.28 -5.91 37.38
C ARG A 27 -3.84 -5.93 36.90
N GLU A 28 -3.64 -6.10 35.59
CA GLU A 28 -2.33 -5.99 34.98
C GLU A 28 -1.88 -4.53 35.13
N GLU A 29 -0.96 -4.26 36.05
CA GLU A 29 -0.37 -2.94 36.21
C GLU A 29 0.51 -2.65 34.99
N ILE A 30 -0.02 -1.87 34.06
CA ILE A 30 0.73 -1.38 32.92
C ILE A 30 1.74 -0.35 33.44
N LEU A 31 3.01 -0.74 33.49
CA LEU A 31 4.12 0.18 33.76
C LEU A 31 4.28 1.14 32.59
N LEU A 32 3.67 2.31 32.70
CA LEU A 32 3.92 3.44 31.81
C LEU A 32 5.31 4.01 32.12
N VAL A 33 6.30 3.58 31.35
CA VAL A 33 7.63 4.20 31.37
C VAL A 33 7.52 5.57 30.70
N ALA A 34 7.68 6.64 31.49
CA ALA A 34 7.88 7.97 30.95
C ALA A 34 9.25 8.01 30.26
N LEU A 35 9.23 7.98 28.92
CA LEU A 35 10.41 8.33 28.14
C LEU A 35 10.77 9.78 28.48
N PRO A 36 12.02 10.09 28.84
CA PRO A 36 12.43 11.46 29.11
C PRO A 36 12.09 12.31 27.88
N ASP A 37 11.48 13.47 28.14
CA ASP A 37 11.04 14.41 27.11
C ASP A 37 12.14 14.54 26.05
N ALA A 38 11.77 14.22 24.81
CA ALA A 38 12.64 14.42 23.66
C ALA A 38 13.11 15.87 23.70
N SER A 39 14.44 16.04 23.78
CA SER A 39 15.09 17.33 23.55
C SER A 39 14.45 17.99 22.31
N PRO A 40 14.25 19.31 22.28
CA PRO A 40 13.79 20.03 21.09
C PRO A 40 14.80 19.99 19.92
N ASP A 41 15.87 19.19 20.02
CA ASP A 41 16.69 18.81 18.88
C ASP A 41 15.89 17.92 17.94
N VAL A 42 15.27 18.55 16.95
CA VAL A 42 14.81 17.92 15.71
C VAL A 42 15.85 16.88 15.30
N PRO A 43 15.54 15.57 15.22
CA PRO A 43 16.53 14.58 14.82
C PRO A 43 16.95 14.92 13.39
N THR A 44 18.14 15.49 13.27
CA THR A 44 18.83 15.65 12.00
C THR A 44 18.95 14.22 11.44
N PRO A 45 18.60 13.93 10.18
CA PRO A 45 18.72 12.58 9.62
C PRO A 45 20.20 12.16 9.71
N SER A 46 20.51 11.38 10.74
CA SER A 46 21.87 11.23 11.27
C SER A 46 22.44 9.89 10.84
N GLY A 47 22.57 9.74 9.52
CA GLY A 47 23.43 8.73 8.92
C GLY A 47 24.74 9.31 8.42
N PRO A 48 25.80 8.49 8.31
CA PRO A 48 27.00 8.86 7.60
C PRO A 48 26.67 9.22 6.14
N ARG A 49 27.56 10.00 5.51
CA ARG A 49 27.48 10.26 4.07
C ARG A 49 27.67 8.93 3.33
N CYS A 50 26.94 8.78 2.24
CA CYS A 50 26.98 7.60 1.39
C CYS A 50 26.94 7.99 -0.08
N THR A 51 27.49 7.14 -0.91
CA THR A 51 27.32 7.21 -2.37
C THR A 51 26.52 6.02 -2.89
N THR A 52 26.46 4.90 -2.16
CA THR A 52 25.68 3.71 -2.54
C THR A 52 24.91 3.16 -1.34
N SER A 53 23.77 2.51 -1.58
CA SER A 53 22.96 1.91 -0.51
C SER A 53 23.69 0.78 0.22
N ASP A 54 24.64 0.12 -0.43
CA ASP A 54 25.45 -0.96 0.18
C ASP A 54 26.32 -0.47 1.35
N SER A 55 26.63 0.84 1.39
CA SER A 55 27.39 1.45 2.49
C SER A 55 26.56 1.68 3.77
N CYS A 56 25.25 1.45 3.73
CA CYS A 56 24.32 1.80 4.81
C CYS A 56 23.90 0.64 5.72
N GLY A 57 24.52 -0.53 5.55
CA GLY A 57 24.22 -1.74 6.33
C GLY A 57 22.81 -2.30 6.09
N ASP A 58 22.49 -3.40 6.77
CA ASP A 58 21.28 -4.16 6.54
C ASP A 58 20.01 -3.37 6.87
N GLY A 59 19.10 -3.24 5.90
CA GLY A 59 17.86 -2.47 6.05
C GLY A 59 18.05 -0.95 5.97
N GLY A 60 19.25 -0.48 5.63
CA GLY A 60 19.51 0.90 5.25
C GLY A 60 19.39 1.15 3.74
N PHE A 61 19.43 2.41 3.36
CA PHE A 61 19.65 2.84 1.97
C PHE A 61 20.28 4.23 1.96
N CYS A 62 20.89 4.59 0.83
CA CYS A 62 21.46 5.91 0.65
C CYS A 62 20.39 6.90 0.21
N ALA A 63 19.96 7.80 1.10
CA ALA A 63 18.95 8.81 0.83
C ALA A 63 19.62 10.06 0.21
N ARG A 64 19.54 10.17 -1.11
CA ARG A 64 19.84 11.40 -1.87
C ARG A 64 18.60 12.28 -1.98
N VAL A 65 18.78 13.59 -2.18
CA VAL A 65 17.66 14.53 -2.37
C VAL A 65 17.10 14.36 -3.79
N ALA A 66 17.96 14.42 -4.80
CA ALA A 66 17.63 14.25 -6.20
C ALA A 66 18.42 13.11 -6.84
N CYS A 67 17.96 12.66 -8.02
CA CYS A 67 18.61 11.56 -8.76
C CYS A 67 20.03 11.88 -9.21
N GLY A 68 20.33 13.16 -9.47
CA GLY A 68 21.64 13.61 -9.92
C GLY A 68 22.65 13.89 -8.80
N ASP A 69 22.25 13.84 -7.53
CA ASP A 69 23.16 14.18 -6.43
C ASP A 69 24.25 13.12 -6.30
N PRO A 70 25.53 13.50 -6.12
CA PRO A 70 26.63 12.53 -6.04
C PRO A 70 26.64 11.74 -4.73
N GLU A 71 26.07 12.30 -3.67
CA GLU A 71 26.07 11.75 -2.32
C GLU A 71 24.72 11.95 -1.62
N GLY A 72 24.47 11.13 -0.60
CA GLY A 72 23.31 11.22 0.27
C GLY A 72 23.68 10.91 1.72
N ARG A 73 22.69 10.59 2.54
CA ARG A 73 22.90 10.10 3.91
C ARG A 73 22.25 8.74 4.09
N CYS A 74 22.88 7.88 4.88
CA CYS A 74 22.28 6.60 5.21
C CYS A 74 21.02 6.80 6.06
N GLU A 75 19.89 6.28 5.57
CA GLU A 75 18.63 6.24 6.31
C GLU A 75 18.16 4.81 6.47
N ARG A 76 17.39 4.54 7.54
CA ARG A 76 16.67 3.28 7.69
C ARG A 76 15.49 3.25 6.72
N ARG A 77 15.23 2.09 6.11
CA ARG A 77 14.03 1.91 5.31
C ARG A 77 12.80 1.93 6.22
N PRO A 78 11.77 2.75 5.92
CA PRO A 78 10.50 2.67 6.62
C PRO A 78 9.88 1.27 6.52
N THR A 79 9.34 0.78 7.63
CA THR A 79 8.61 -0.51 7.69
C THR A 79 7.11 -0.34 7.47
N PHE A 80 6.59 0.88 7.66
CA PHE A 80 5.17 1.21 7.53
C PHE A 80 5.01 2.58 6.85
N CYS A 81 4.10 2.66 5.87
CA CYS A 81 3.87 3.86 5.08
C CYS A 81 2.44 4.40 5.12
N GLY A 82 1.59 3.83 5.98
CA GLY A 82 0.20 4.27 6.14
C GLY A 82 -0.67 4.09 4.89
N GLU A 83 -1.94 4.41 5.07
CA GLU A 83 -2.95 4.47 4.01
C GLU A 83 -3.30 5.93 3.77
N GLY A 84 -2.42 6.63 3.07
CA GLY A 84 -2.57 8.06 2.76
C GLY A 84 -3.07 8.31 1.35
N ALA A 85 -3.59 9.52 1.13
CA ALA A 85 -3.86 10.06 -0.20
C ALA A 85 -2.59 9.99 -1.09
N PRO A 86 -2.75 9.86 -2.42
CA PRO A 86 -1.62 9.79 -3.33
C PRO A 86 -0.82 11.09 -3.28
N ALA A 87 0.50 10.97 -3.10
CA ALA A 87 1.47 12.07 -3.18
C ALA A 87 2.65 11.57 -4.01
N PRO A 88 2.43 11.36 -5.33
CA PRO A 88 3.33 10.56 -6.14
C PRO A 88 4.73 11.14 -6.19
N THR A 89 5.72 10.25 -6.26
CA THR A 89 7.13 10.60 -6.46
C THR A 89 7.75 9.70 -7.50
N CYS A 90 8.45 10.28 -8.46
CA CYS A 90 9.19 9.53 -9.46
C CYS A 90 10.54 9.13 -8.90
N GLY A 91 10.77 7.83 -8.73
CA GLY A 91 12.06 7.31 -8.33
C GLY A 91 13.08 7.37 -9.48
N CYS A 92 14.37 7.38 -9.15
CA CYS A 92 15.43 7.37 -10.15
C CYS A 92 15.52 6.07 -10.97
N ASP A 93 14.76 5.05 -10.58
CA ASP A 93 14.52 3.81 -11.30
C ASP A 93 13.40 3.92 -12.36
N GLY A 94 12.78 5.11 -12.50
CA GLY A 94 11.66 5.35 -13.41
C GLY A 94 10.33 4.79 -12.91
N VAL A 95 10.27 4.24 -11.70
CA VAL A 95 9.01 3.77 -11.10
C VAL A 95 8.33 4.95 -10.41
N THR A 96 7.03 5.12 -10.67
CA THR A 96 6.21 6.07 -9.91
C THR A 96 5.81 5.43 -8.59
N TYR A 97 6.17 6.03 -7.47
CA TYR A 97 5.77 5.56 -6.14
C TYR A 97 4.54 6.34 -5.69
N TRP A 98 3.54 5.65 -5.12
CA TRP A 98 2.32 6.29 -4.59
C TRP A 98 2.62 7.42 -3.61
N ASN A 99 3.70 7.27 -2.84
CA ASN A 99 4.27 8.30 -1.99
C ASN A 99 5.76 8.05 -1.73
N ASP A 100 6.44 9.08 -1.20
CA ASP A 100 7.87 9.02 -0.87
C ASP A 100 8.19 7.94 0.17
N CYS A 101 7.27 7.63 1.08
CA CYS A 101 7.51 6.56 2.05
C CYS A 101 7.68 5.21 1.37
N LEU A 102 6.80 4.84 0.43
CA LEU A 102 6.92 3.58 -0.31
C LEU A 102 8.23 3.54 -1.10
N ARG A 103 8.66 4.67 -1.66
CA ARG A 103 9.95 4.80 -2.33
C ARG A 103 11.11 4.47 -1.39
N ARG A 104 11.14 5.11 -0.22
CA ARG A 104 12.17 4.86 0.81
C ARG A 104 12.10 3.44 1.37
N ALA A 105 10.90 2.87 1.53
CA ALA A 105 10.71 1.51 2.01
C ALA A 105 11.34 0.47 1.06
N ARG A 106 11.34 0.76 -0.24
CA ARG A 106 12.05 -0.04 -1.25
C ARG A 106 13.55 0.27 -1.35
N GLY A 107 14.04 1.23 -0.57
CA GLY A 107 15.44 1.66 -0.57
C GLY A 107 15.84 2.41 -1.84
N GLN A 108 14.86 2.93 -2.60
CA GLN A 108 15.15 3.71 -3.78
C GLN A 108 15.75 5.06 -3.37
N THR A 109 16.84 5.45 -4.04
CA THR A 109 17.55 6.71 -3.78
C THR A 109 16.96 7.83 -4.62
N GLY A 110 16.88 9.04 -4.06
CA GLY A 110 16.41 10.24 -4.76
C GLY A 110 15.00 10.14 -5.33
N ALA A 111 14.41 11.29 -5.65
CA ALA A 111 13.22 11.35 -6.46
C ALA A 111 13.00 12.75 -7.01
N THR A 112 12.10 12.84 -7.99
CA THR A 112 11.41 14.09 -8.32
C THR A 112 9.97 14.05 -7.79
N PRO A 113 9.42 15.17 -7.29
CA PRO A 113 8.01 15.24 -6.91
C PRO A 113 7.11 15.02 -8.12
N GLY A 114 6.00 14.30 -7.92
CA GLY A 114 5.04 13.96 -8.97
C GLY A 114 5.26 12.58 -9.58
N GLU A 115 4.41 12.23 -10.53
CA GLU A 115 4.53 10.99 -11.32
C GLU A 115 5.72 11.09 -12.28
N CYS A 116 6.29 9.94 -12.66
CA CYS A 116 7.30 9.94 -13.72
C CYS A 116 6.70 10.41 -15.04
N SER A 117 7.39 11.32 -15.73
CA SER A 117 7.01 11.70 -17.09
C SER A 117 7.14 10.51 -18.03
N LEU A 118 6.45 10.50 -19.18
CA LEU A 118 6.55 9.40 -20.15
C LEU A 118 7.99 9.18 -20.67
N ALA A 119 8.85 10.20 -20.60
CA ALA A 119 10.26 10.09 -21.01
C ALA A 119 11.14 9.41 -19.95
N GLU A 120 10.75 9.49 -18.67
CA GLU A 120 11.50 8.97 -17.53
C GLU A 120 10.91 7.67 -16.99
N ALA A 121 9.61 7.45 -17.20
CA ALA A 121 8.87 6.35 -16.64
C ALA A 121 9.34 5.01 -17.20
N LEU A 122 9.48 4.04 -16.32
CA LEU A 122 9.65 2.64 -16.68
C LEU A 122 8.32 2.14 -17.26
N THR A 123 8.31 1.87 -18.56
CA THR A 123 7.12 1.41 -19.27
C THR A 123 6.93 -0.10 -19.20
N CYS A 124 5.67 -0.53 -19.18
CA CYS A 124 5.26 -1.93 -19.14
C CYS A 124 4.32 -2.23 -20.31
N ASP A 125 4.91 -2.54 -21.46
CA ASP A 125 4.20 -2.86 -22.70
C ASP A 125 4.85 -4.03 -23.43
N ARG A 126 4.05 -4.80 -24.19
CA ARG A 126 4.50 -5.78 -25.21
C ARG A 126 5.73 -6.60 -24.79
N GLY A 127 5.64 -7.29 -23.65
CA GLY A 127 6.69 -8.18 -23.14
C GLY A 127 7.62 -7.57 -22.08
N ARG A 128 7.50 -6.26 -21.79
CA ARG A 128 8.13 -5.63 -20.62
C ARG A 128 7.19 -5.69 -19.43
N SER A 129 7.70 -6.20 -18.31
CA SER A 129 6.96 -6.31 -17.05
C SER A 129 7.58 -5.40 -16.00
N CYS A 130 6.75 -4.89 -15.10
CA CYS A 130 7.24 -4.12 -13.97
C CYS A 130 8.07 -4.98 -13.00
N PRO A 131 9.00 -4.37 -12.26
CA PRO A 131 9.73 -5.06 -11.20
C PRO A 131 8.76 -5.70 -10.18
N PRO A 132 9.19 -6.75 -9.46
CA PRO A 132 8.34 -7.44 -8.50
C PRO A 132 7.67 -6.51 -7.48
N GLY A 133 6.36 -6.66 -7.34
CA GLY A 133 5.53 -5.86 -6.43
C GLY A 133 5.16 -4.47 -6.97
N ASN A 134 5.41 -4.16 -8.24
CA ASN A 134 4.90 -2.97 -8.90
C ASN A 134 3.77 -3.33 -9.88
N SER A 135 2.78 -2.45 -9.99
CA SER A 135 1.63 -2.59 -10.90
C SER A 135 1.91 -1.91 -12.23
N CYS A 136 1.40 -2.48 -13.31
CA CYS A 136 1.44 -1.85 -14.62
C CYS A 136 0.21 -0.96 -14.81
N ALA A 137 0.35 0.34 -14.59
CA ALA A 137 -0.75 1.29 -14.66
C ALA A 137 -0.98 1.76 -16.10
N ARG A 138 -2.22 1.65 -16.59
CA ARG A 138 -2.65 2.12 -17.91
C ARG A 138 -3.74 3.18 -17.78
N ILE A 139 -3.34 4.42 -17.53
CA ILE A 139 -4.28 5.55 -17.47
C ILE A 139 -4.21 6.32 -18.79
N ALA A 140 -5.30 6.28 -19.55
CA ALA A 140 -5.44 7.05 -20.77
C ALA A 140 -5.58 8.54 -20.47
N GLY A 141 -5.08 9.38 -21.37
CA GLY A 141 -5.45 10.78 -21.42
C GLY A 141 -6.97 10.90 -21.58
N GLY A 142 -7.59 11.78 -20.79
CA GLY A 142 -9.04 12.00 -20.84
C GLY A 142 -9.52 12.36 -22.25
N GLY A 143 -10.73 11.93 -22.60
CA GLY A 143 -11.31 12.14 -23.92
C GLY A 143 -12.57 11.30 -24.15
N PRO A 144 -13.31 11.54 -25.25
CA PRO A 144 -14.54 10.81 -25.56
C PRO A 144 -14.30 9.36 -25.98
N LEU A 145 -13.07 9.00 -26.35
CA LEU A 145 -12.68 7.67 -26.80
C LEU A 145 -11.40 7.24 -26.09
N CYS A 146 -11.32 5.96 -25.75
CA CYS A 146 -10.11 5.37 -25.20
C CYS A 146 -9.06 5.14 -26.31
N PRO A 147 -7.79 5.55 -26.11
CA PRO A 147 -6.72 5.24 -27.05
C PRO A 147 -6.58 3.73 -27.28
N ARG A 148 -6.24 3.33 -28.52
CA ARG A 148 -6.06 1.90 -28.87
C ARG A 148 -4.85 1.28 -28.18
N ASP A 149 -3.79 2.05 -28.01
CA ASP A 149 -2.57 1.65 -27.30
C ASP A 149 -2.35 2.64 -26.15
N VAL A 150 -2.80 2.28 -24.95
CA VAL A 150 -2.48 3.03 -23.73
C VAL A 150 -1.18 2.46 -23.17
N PRO A 151 -0.04 3.18 -23.26
CA PRO A 151 1.21 2.70 -22.71
C PRO A 151 1.06 2.51 -21.20
N GLY A 152 1.62 1.43 -20.70
CA GLY A 152 1.66 1.14 -19.27
C GLY A 152 2.88 1.79 -18.65
N VAL A 153 2.75 2.33 -17.44
CA VAL A 153 3.87 2.79 -16.61
C VAL A 153 3.89 2.05 -15.29
N CYS A 154 5.08 1.78 -14.75
CA CYS A 154 5.21 1.01 -13.53
C CYS A 154 4.98 1.85 -12.27
N TRP A 155 4.12 1.36 -11.39
CA TRP A 155 3.74 2.01 -10.14
C TRP A 155 3.99 1.13 -8.92
N ALA A 156 4.64 1.68 -7.90
CA ALA A 156 4.72 1.08 -6.57
C ALA A 156 3.50 1.51 -5.75
N MET A 157 2.57 0.58 -5.57
CA MET A 157 1.27 0.81 -4.94
C MET A 157 1.29 0.49 -3.44
N PRO A 158 0.44 1.14 -2.62
CA PRO A 158 0.21 0.72 -1.24
C PRO A 158 -0.36 -0.71 -1.21
N PRO A 159 -0.20 -1.47 -0.12
CA PRO A 159 -0.73 -2.84 -0.04
C PRO A 159 -2.25 -2.88 -0.16
N VAL A 160 -2.94 -1.88 0.38
CA VAL A 160 -4.40 -1.75 0.35
C VAL A 160 -4.77 -0.47 -0.38
N CYS A 161 -5.86 -0.49 -1.17
CA CYS A 161 -6.40 0.70 -1.82
C CYS A 161 -7.40 1.48 -0.94
N ALA A 162 -7.38 1.26 0.38
CA ALA A 162 -8.30 1.93 1.30
C ALA A 162 -8.00 3.43 1.31
N GLY A 163 -9.05 4.25 1.20
CA GLY A 163 -8.93 5.69 1.40
C GLY A 163 -8.08 6.43 0.36
N ALA A 164 -8.00 5.95 -0.90
CA ALA A 164 -7.50 6.78 -2.00
C ALA A 164 -8.44 7.98 -2.22
N ALA A 165 -8.30 8.98 -1.36
CA ALA A 165 -9.05 10.23 -1.32
C ALA A 165 -8.62 11.14 -2.46
N GLY A 166 -8.92 10.72 -3.69
CA GLY A 166 -8.96 11.58 -4.85
C GLY A 166 -10.42 11.88 -5.19
N ILE A 167 -10.72 13.11 -5.59
CA ILE A 167 -12.00 13.43 -6.26
C ILE A 167 -12.12 12.74 -7.62
N ASP A 168 -10.98 12.35 -8.20
CA ASP A 168 -10.93 11.70 -9.49
C ASP A 168 -11.48 10.28 -9.41
N ARG A 169 -12.39 9.99 -10.33
CA ARG A 169 -12.94 8.66 -10.55
C ARG A 169 -12.57 8.19 -11.94
N PHE A 170 -12.43 6.89 -12.08
CA PHE A 170 -11.98 6.26 -13.31
C PHE A 170 -12.98 5.20 -13.76
N VAL A 171 -13.17 5.12 -15.06
CA VAL A 171 -13.92 4.04 -15.71
C VAL A 171 -12.97 3.25 -16.60
N ARG A 172 -13.20 1.94 -16.69
CA ARG A 172 -12.45 1.07 -17.59
C ARG A 172 -12.82 1.36 -19.05
N CYS A 173 -11.88 1.22 -19.96
CA CYS A 173 -12.13 1.29 -21.39
C CYS A 173 -12.79 0.03 -21.92
N GLU A 174 -13.82 0.15 -22.77
CA GLU A 174 -14.51 -0.97 -23.43
C GLU A 174 -13.75 -1.45 -24.69
N GLY A 175 -12.46 -1.70 -24.54
CA GLY A 175 -11.57 -2.18 -25.60
C GLY A 175 -10.83 -1.09 -26.40
N PRO A 176 -9.91 -1.48 -27.31
CA PRO A 176 -9.04 -0.54 -28.03
C PRO A 176 -9.83 0.38 -28.97
N GLY A 177 -9.80 1.69 -28.73
CA GLY A 177 -10.55 2.66 -29.54
C GLY A 177 -12.04 2.71 -29.23
N GLY A 178 -12.50 1.97 -28.20
CA GLY A 178 -13.88 1.98 -27.74
C GLY A 178 -14.20 3.18 -26.85
N PRO A 179 -15.48 3.39 -26.52
CA PRO A 179 -15.86 4.37 -25.52
C PRO A 179 -15.35 3.96 -24.13
N PRO A 180 -15.23 4.93 -23.20
CA PRO A 180 -15.17 4.63 -21.78
C PRO A 180 -16.44 3.87 -21.35
N GLY A 181 -16.31 2.98 -20.37
CA GLY A 181 -17.47 2.31 -19.78
C GLY A 181 -18.47 3.29 -19.18
N PRO A 182 -19.73 2.87 -18.99
CA PRO A 182 -20.78 3.74 -18.46
C PRO A 182 -20.39 4.25 -17.07
N PRO A 183 -20.50 5.56 -16.80
CA PRO A 183 -20.13 6.18 -15.54
C PRO A 183 -21.21 5.99 -14.47
N ASP A 184 -21.49 4.75 -14.08
CA ASP A 184 -22.45 4.42 -13.04
C ASP A 184 -21.75 4.15 -11.69
N ALA A 185 -22.50 4.17 -10.59
CA ALA A 185 -21.97 4.00 -9.23
C ALA A 185 -21.21 2.66 -9.03
N GLY A 186 -21.54 1.64 -9.84
CA GLY A 186 -20.92 0.31 -9.75
C GLY A 186 -19.71 0.10 -10.66
N THR A 187 -19.38 1.06 -11.54
CA THR A 187 -18.30 0.94 -12.53
C THR A 187 -17.16 1.92 -12.29
N CYS A 188 -17.42 3.03 -11.58
CA CYS A 188 -16.38 3.97 -11.21
C CYS A 188 -15.50 3.43 -10.08
N VAL A 189 -14.20 3.44 -10.33
CA VAL A 189 -13.18 3.04 -9.35
C VAL A 189 -12.34 4.24 -8.93
N ASN A 190 -11.69 4.15 -7.76
CA ASN A 190 -10.72 5.16 -7.35
C ASN A 190 -9.38 5.01 -8.10
N LEU A 191 -8.48 5.99 -7.96
CA LEU A 191 -7.17 5.95 -8.61
C LEU A 191 -6.38 4.67 -8.29
N CYS A 192 -6.34 4.24 -7.03
CA CYS A 192 -5.57 3.06 -6.64
C CYS A 192 -6.08 1.79 -7.31
N GLU A 193 -7.40 1.62 -7.36
CA GLU A 193 -8.06 0.50 -8.03
C GLU A 193 -7.79 0.52 -9.54
N ALA A 194 -7.91 1.69 -10.17
CA ALA A 194 -7.60 1.86 -11.60
C ALA A 194 -6.16 1.46 -11.91
N LEU A 195 -5.18 1.99 -11.17
CA LEU A 195 -3.76 1.70 -11.36
C LEU A 195 -3.41 0.23 -11.10
N ARG A 196 -4.05 -0.40 -10.10
CA ARG A 196 -3.80 -1.80 -9.73
C ARG A 196 -4.39 -2.80 -10.73
N SER A 197 -5.47 -2.43 -11.42
CA SER A 197 -6.19 -3.32 -12.32
C SER A 197 -5.34 -3.87 -13.47
N GLY A 198 -4.33 -3.13 -13.92
CA GLY A 198 -3.59 -3.44 -15.14
C GLY A 198 -4.35 -3.13 -16.43
N GLU A 199 -5.64 -2.82 -16.34
CA GLU A 199 -6.53 -2.56 -17.46
C GLU A 199 -6.51 -1.08 -17.84
N PRO A 200 -6.73 -0.73 -19.13
CA PRO A 200 -6.85 0.65 -19.54
C PRO A 200 -8.05 1.34 -18.87
N HIS A 201 -7.79 2.43 -18.17
CA HIS A 201 -8.80 3.29 -17.55
C HIS A 201 -8.67 4.73 -18.06
N THR A 202 -9.76 5.47 -18.01
CA THR A 202 -9.75 6.92 -18.26
C THR A 202 -10.50 7.64 -17.16
N ARG A 203 -10.17 8.92 -16.92
CA ARG A 203 -10.85 9.73 -15.92
C ARG A 203 -12.30 9.93 -16.36
N ALA A 204 -13.23 9.60 -15.46
CA ALA A 204 -14.65 9.80 -15.66
C ALA A 204 -15.01 11.27 -15.43
N LEU A 205 -15.81 11.84 -16.33
CA LEU A 205 -16.27 13.24 -16.22
C LEU A 205 -17.36 13.41 -15.15
N ALA A 206 -18.13 12.35 -14.90
CA ALA A 206 -19.12 12.26 -13.85
C ALA A 206 -19.04 10.85 -13.28
N CYS A 207 -19.22 10.72 -11.98
CA CYS A 207 -19.56 9.46 -11.31
C CYS A 207 -20.56 9.83 -10.22
N PRO A 208 -21.70 9.12 -10.12
CA PRO A 208 -22.71 9.37 -9.10
C PRO A 208 -22.22 9.06 -7.68
#